data_AF-A0A973GU39-F1
#
_entry.id   AF-A0A973GU39-F1
#
_cell.length_a   1.000
_cell.length_b   1.000
_cell.length_c   1.000
_cell.angle_alpha   90.00
_cell.angle_beta   90.00
_cell.angle_gamma   90.00
#
_symmetry.space_group_name_H-M   'P 1'
#
loop_
_entity.id
_entity.type
_entity.pdbx_description
1 polymer ?
#
loop_
_entity_poly.entity_id
_entity_poly.type
_entity_poly.pdbx_seq_one_letter_code
_entity_poly.pdbx_strand_id
1 'polypeptide(L)'
;MDEGIFFSLSLSVQVAAFATALVVLAGIPVAYLLARRDFAMRELVDALITLPLVLPPTVTGYYLIVLFGRNGPIGGVLERLTGWTVMFTWQAAVIASAVVALPLMVKTARAAIESVDRNLIDA
;
A
#
# COMPACT_ATOMS: atom_id res chain seq x y z
N MET A 1 -6.08 -2.97 34.16
CA MET A 1 -5.82 -2.54 32.77
C MET A 1 -6.60 -3.48 31.89
N ASP A 2 -7.47 -2.94 31.04
CA ASP A 2 -8.50 -3.73 30.36
C ASP A 2 -7.88 -4.66 29.31
N GLU A 3 -8.18 -5.95 29.40
CA GLU A 3 -7.65 -7.00 28.53
C GLU A 3 -7.93 -6.70 27.02
N GLY A 4 -9.03 -6.00 26.74
CA GLY A 4 -9.38 -5.53 25.39
C GLY A 4 -8.47 -4.45 24.81
N ILE A 5 -7.83 -3.62 25.65
CA ILE A 5 -6.88 -2.60 25.18
C ILE A 5 -5.60 -3.28 24.68
N PHE A 6 -5.08 -4.25 25.45
CA PHE A 6 -3.89 -5.00 25.05
C PHE A 6 -4.10 -5.78 23.76
N PHE A 7 -5.27 -6.39 23.58
CA PHE A 7 -5.63 -7.05 22.32
C PHE A 7 -5.61 -6.08 21.14
N SER A 8 -6.27 -4.92 21.28
CA SER A 8 -6.36 -3.92 20.21
C SER A 8 -5.00 -3.32 19.83
N LEU A 9 -4.14 -3.09 20.84
CA LEU A 9 -2.77 -2.62 20.63
C LEU A 9 -1.93 -3.67 19.90
N SER A 10 -1.98 -4.94 20.34
CA SER A 10 -1.23 -6.04 19.71
C SER A 10 -1.65 -6.21 18.24
N LEU A 11 -2.95 -6.21 17.96
CA LEU A 11 -3.49 -6.27 16.61
C LEU A 11 -3.03 -5.08 15.75
N SER A 12 -3.04 -3.87 16.31
CA SER A 12 -2.58 -2.67 15.60
C SER A 12 -1.09 -2.75 15.24
N VAL A 13 -0.25 -3.22 16.17
CA VAL A 13 1.19 -3.43 15.92
C VAL A 13 1.41 -4.50 14.86
N GLN A 14 0.69 -5.62 14.94
CA GLN A 14 0.74 -6.68 13.92
C GLN A 14 0.38 -6.12 12.54
N VAL A 15 -0.75 -5.43 12.43
CA VAL A 15 -1.21 -4.83 11.16
C VAL A 15 -0.18 -3.85 10.62
N ALA A 16 0.33 -2.95 11.48
CA ALA A 16 1.32 -1.97 11.08
C ALA A 16 2.64 -2.60 10.61
N ALA A 17 3.11 -3.66 11.28
CA ALA A 17 4.33 -4.37 10.89
C ALA A 17 4.21 -5.00 9.50
N PHE A 18 3.12 -5.73 9.24
CA PHE A 18 2.89 -6.34 7.92
C PHE A 18 2.63 -5.30 6.83
N ALA A 19 1.85 -4.25 7.12
CA ALA A 19 1.61 -3.17 6.17
C ALA A 19 2.91 -2.44 5.82
N THR A 20 3.76 -2.16 6.80
CA THR A 20 5.07 -1.54 6.59
C THR A 20 5.96 -2.42 5.72
N ALA A 21 6.02 -3.73 5.99
CA ALA A 21 6.79 -4.66 5.18
C ALA A 21 6.33 -4.65 3.71
N LEU A 22 5.02 -4.71 3.46
CA LEU A 22 4.46 -4.63 2.10
C LEU A 22 4.79 -3.29 1.42
N VAL A 23 4.62 -2.18 2.14
CA VAL A 23 4.88 -0.83 1.62
C VAL A 23 6.36 -0.61 1.33
N VAL A 24 7.27 -1.17 2.12
CA VAL A 24 8.71 -1.13 1.86
C VAL A 24 9.05 -1.95 0.62
N LEU A 25 8.58 -3.20 0.56
CA LEU A 25 8.87 -4.12 -0.55
C LEU A 25 8.30 -3.62 -1.88
N ALA A 26 7.11 -3.02 -1.88
CA ALA A 26 6.49 -2.48 -3.10
C ALA A 26 6.93 -1.04 -3.40
N GLY A 27 7.01 -0.19 -2.38
CA GLY A 27 7.22 1.24 -2.52
C GLY A 27 8.65 1.61 -2.89
N ILE A 28 9.67 0.92 -2.37
CA ILE A 28 11.07 1.23 -2.70
C ILE A 28 11.38 0.98 -4.18
N PRO A 29 11.07 -0.19 -4.78
CA PRO A 29 11.31 -0.43 -6.20
C PRO A 29 10.58 0.57 -7.10
N VAL A 30 9.34 0.91 -6.73
CA VAL A 30 8.53 1.89 -7.46
C VAL A 30 9.12 3.30 -7.36
N ALA A 31 9.53 3.73 -6.16
CA ALA A 31 10.20 5.01 -5.96
C ALA A 31 11.51 5.11 -6.75
N TYR A 32 12.31 4.04 -6.75
CA TYR A 32 13.54 3.96 -7.52
C TYR A 32 13.27 4.07 -9.03
N LEU A 33 12.27 3.34 -9.54
CA LEU A 33 11.86 3.41 -10.94
C LEU A 33 11.44 4.83 -11.32
N LEU A 34 10.59 5.47 -10.51
CA LEU A 34 10.10 6.83 -10.75
C LEU A 34 11.20 7.90 -10.62
N ALA A 35 12.22 7.67 -9.81
CA ALA A 35 13.35 8.59 -9.61
C ALA A 35 14.39 8.53 -10.75
N ARG A 36 14.65 7.32 -11.27
CA ARG A 36 15.83 7.07 -12.13
C ARG A 36 15.50 6.82 -13.60
N ARG A 37 14.27 6.37 -13.93
CA ARG A 37 13.87 6.04 -15.30
C ARG A 37 12.79 6.98 -15.81
N ASP A 38 12.99 7.50 -17.01
CA ASP A 38 11.92 8.15 -17.78
C ASP A 38 11.30 7.12 -18.74
N PHE A 39 10.01 6.87 -18.55
CA PHE A 39 9.21 5.95 -19.38
C PHE A 39 7.85 6.57 -19.66
N ALA A 40 7.22 6.18 -20.77
CA ALA A 40 6.01 6.84 -21.29
C ALA A 40 4.84 6.88 -20.30
N MET A 41 4.73 5.91 -19.38
CA MET A 41 3.64 5.81 -18.41
C MET A 41 4.00 6.29 -17.00
N ARG A 42 5.11 7.03 -16.85
CA ARG A 42 5.61 7.50 -15.55
C ARG A 42 4.58 8.34 -14.79
N GLU A 43 3.95 9.28 -15.48
CA GLU A 43 2.91 10.15 -14.89
C GLU A 43 1.67 9.37 -14.47
N LEU A 44 1.24 8.38 -15.28
CA LEU A 44 0.11 7.54 -14.94
C LEU A 44 0.39 6.72 -13.66
N VAL A 45 1.59 6.15 -13.55
CA VAL A 45 1.99 5.38 -12.37
C VAL A 45 2.02 6.29 -11.13
N ASP A 46 2.62 7.47 -11.24
CA ASP A 46 2.67 8.46 -10.14
C ASP A 46 1.27 8.91 -9.70
N ALA A 47 0.37 9.15 -10.66
CA ALA A 47 -1.02 9.49 -10.40
C ALA A 47 -1.78 8.35 -9.70
N LEU A 48 -1.65 7.10 -10.18
CA LEU A 48 -2.29 5.93 -9.56
C LEU A 48 -1.80 5.70 -8.12
N ILE A 49 -0.50 5.86 -7.88
CA ILE A 49 0.07 5.75 -6.53
C ILE A 49 -0.43 6.87 -5.65
N THR A 50 -0.56 8.09 -6.16
CA THR A 50 -1.00 9.24 -5.37
C THR A 50 -2.51 9.27 -5.14
N LEU A 51 -3.29 8.49 -5.91
CA LEU A 51 -4.75 8.45 -5.87
C LEU A 51 -5.34 8.28 -4.45
N PRO A 52 -4.84 7.41 -3.56
CA PRO A 52 -5.37 7.28 -2.21
C PRO A 52 -5.22 8.53 -1.33
N LEU A 53 -4.25 9.41 -1.62
CA LEU A 53 -4.05 10.66 -0.86
C LEU A 53 -5.03 11.78 -1.27
N VAL A 54 -5.50 11.76 -2.52
CA VAL A 54 -6.43 12.78 -3.02
C VAL A 54 -7.89 12.42 -2.75
N LEU A 55 -8.18 11.13 -2.58
CA LEU A 55 -9.52 10.66 -2.24
C LEU A 55 -9.81 10.81 -0.74
N PRO A 56 -11.06 11.11 -0.36
CA PRO A 56 -11.48 10.99 1.03
C PRO A 56 -11.24 9.56 1.55
N PRO A 57 -10.82 9.37 2.82
CA PRO A 57 -10.54 8.05 3.37
C PRO A 57 -11.70 7.07 3.24
N THR A 58 -12.93 7.57 3.37
CA THR A 58 -14.16 6.77 3.19
C THR A 58 -14.31 6.24 1.77
N VAL A 59 -13.95 7.04 0.76
CA VAL A 59 -14.01 6.63 -0.66
C VAL A 59 -12.94 5.58 -0.95
N THR A 60 -11.73 5.77 -0.43
CA THR A 60 -10.66 4.77 -0.51
C THR A 60 -11.12 3.44 0.11
N GLY A 61 -11.70 3.49 1.32
CA GLY A 61 -12.29 2.32 1.97
C GLY A 61 -13.40 1.65 1.14
N TYR A 62 -14.30 2.44 0.56
CA TYR A 62 -15.35 1.92 -0.31
C TYR A 62 -14.77 1.20 -1.53
N TYR A 63 -13.77 1.76 -2.20
CA TYR A 63 -13.13 1.07 -3.34
C TYR A 63 -12.43 -0.21 -2.94
N LEU A 64 -11.82 -0.28 -1.75
CA LEU A 64 -11.28 -1.53 -1.24
C LEU A 64 -12.37 -2.59 -1.05
N ILE A 65 -13.55 -2.21 -0.56
CA ILE A 65 -14.70 -3.13 -0.47
C ILE A 65 -15.14 -3.58 -1.85
N VAL A 66 -15.22 -2.67 -2.83
CA VAL A 66 -15.60 -3.01 -4.21
C VAL A 66 -14.60 -3.98 -4.83
N LEU A 67 -13.30 -3.84 -4.56
CA LEU A 67 -12.25 -4.68 -5.11
C LEU A 67 -12.16 -6.05 -4.40
N PHE A 68 -12.09 -6.04 -3.08
CA PHE A 68 -11.83 -7.22 -2.23
C PHE A 68 -13.09 -7.86 -1.64
N GLY A 69 -14.26 -7.27 -1.85
CA GLY A 69 -15.55 -7.83 -1.49
C GLY A 69 -15.86 -9.12 -2.25
N ARG A 70 -16.87 -9.84 -1.77
CA ARG A 70 -17.27 -11.15 -2.30
C ARG A 70 -17.65 -11.14 -3.79
N ASN A 71 -18.28 -10.05 -4.23
CA ASN A 71 -18.65 -9.83 -5.63
C ASN A 71 -17.60 -8.99 -6.39
N GLY A 72 -16.49 -8.66 -5.75
CA GLY A 72 -15.43 -7.84 -6.31
C GLY A 72 -14.56 -8.60 -7.31
N PRO A 73 -13.87 -7.90 -8.22
CA PRO A 73 -13.00 -8.52 -9.21
C PRO A 73 -11.82 -9.28 -8.59
N ILE A 74 -11.33 -8.86 -7.42
CA ILE A 74 -10.23 -9.52 -6.71
C ILE A 74 -10.80 -10.50 -5.69
N GLY A 75 -11.66 -10.02 -4.79
CA GLY A 75 -12.21 -10.83 -3.69
C GLY A 75 -13.05 -12.02 -4.17
N GLY A 76 -13.88 -11.83 -5.19
CA GLY A 76 -14.71 -12.91 -5.73
C GLY A 76 -13.90 -13.96 -6.50
N VAL A 77 -12.80 -13.57 -7.15
CA VAL A 77 -11.88 -14.55 -7.77
C VAL A 77 -11.17 -15.36 -6.69
N LEU A 78 -10.66 -14.69 -5.64
CA LEU A 78 -9.98 -15.33 -4.53
C LEU A 78 -10.88 -16.34 -3.80
N GLU A 79 -12.13 -15.96 -3.53
CA GLU A 79 -13.11 -16.85 -2.91
C GLU A 79 -13.42 -18.07 -3.79
N ARG A 80 -13.62 -17.88 -5.10
CA ARG A 80 -13.87 -19.01 -6.02
C ARG A 80 -12.70 -19.99 -6.09
N LEU A 81 -11.47 -19.50 -5.97
CA LEU A 81 -10.27 -20.34 -6.09
C LEU A 81 -9.87 -21.01 -4.77
N THR A 82 -10.10 -20.36 -3.63
CA THR A 82 -9.55 -20.79 -2.32
C THR A 82 -10.63 -21.03 -1.25
N GLY A 83 -11.87 -20.58 -1.47
CA GLY A 83 -12.92 -20.54 -0.47
C GLY A 83 -12.72 -19.46 0.61
N TRP A 84 -11.64 -18.66 0.53
CA TRP A 84 -11.28 -17.67 1.54
C TRP A 84 -11.73 -16.25 1.14
N THR A 85 -12.10 -15.44 2.14
CA THR A 85 -12.51 -14.04 1.95
C THR A 85 -11.65 -13.10 2.78
N VAL A 86 -11.24 -11.98 2.18
CA VAL A 86 -10.37 -10.98 2.82
C VAL A 86 -11.18 -10.05 3.72
N MET A 87 -12.43 -9.76 3.38
CA MET A 87 -13.27 -8.80 4.10
C MET A 87 -13.47 -9.18 5.57
N PHE A 88 -13.49 -8.18 6.45
CA PHE A 88 -13.63 -8.33 7.91
C PHE A 88 -12.53 -9.17 8.58
N THR A 89 -11.34 -9.24 7.97
CA THR A 89 -10.17 -9.89 8.56
C THR A 89 -9.06 -8.88 8.88
N TRP A 90 -8.10 -9.28 9.71
CA TRP A 90 -6.92 -8.43 9.99
C TRP A 90 -6.06 -8.22 8.73
N GLN A 91 -6.11 -9.15 7.77
CA GLN A 91 -5.45 -9.00 6.47
C GLN A 91 -6.06 -7.86 5.66
N ALA A 92 -7.38 -7.64 5.74
CA ALA A 92 -8.00 -6.45 5.12
C ALA A 92 -7.47 -5.16 5.76
N ALA A 93 -7.27 -5.14 7.07
CA ALA A 93 -6.68 -3.98 7.75
C ALA A 93 -5.24 -3.73 7.26
N VAL A 94 -4.43 -4.79 7.08
CA VAL A 94 -3.09 -4.68 6.48
C VAL A 94 -3.13 -4.06 5.09
N ILE A 95 -4.01 -4.54 4.22
CA ILE A 95 -4.15 -4.03 2.85
C ILE A 95 -4.58 -2.55 2.88
N ALA A 96 -5.58 -2.20 3.69
CA ALA A 96 -6.05 -0.83 3.81
C ALA A 96 -4.96 0.13 4.30
N SER A 97 -4.24 -0.26 5.37
CA SER A 97 -3.11 0.51 5.88
C SER A 97 -2.00 0.66 4.85
N ALA A 98 -1.67 -0.40 4.11
CA ALA A 98 -0.66 -0.36 3.07
C ALA A 98 -1.06 0.60 1.93
N VAL A 99 -2.31 0.56 1.46
CA VAL A 99 -2.80 1.42 0.37
C VAL A 99 -2.72 2.91 0.74
N VAL A 100 -3.00 3.26 1.99
CA VAL A 100 -2.92 4.65 2.48
C VAL A 100 -1.48 5.09 2.72
N ALA A 101 -0.59 4.18 3.16
CA ALA A 101 0.80 4.49 3.47
C ALA A 101 1.73 4.49 2.24
N LEU A 102 1.44 3.68 1.22
CA LEU A 102 2.24 3.54 0.00
C LEU A 102 2.60 4.88 -0.68
N PRO A 103 1.66 5.83 -0.87
CA PRO A 103 1.96 7.07 -1.57
C PRO A 103 2.97 7.94 -0.81
N LEU A 104 2.88 7.94 0.53
CA LEU A 104 3.81 8.67 1.40
C LEU A 104 5.20 8.03 1.38
N MET A 105 5.27 6.70 1.44
CA MET A 105 6.54 5.97 1.30
C MET A 105 7.20 6.26 -0.04
N VAL A 106 6.46 6.14 -1.15
CA VAL A 106 7.00 6.36 -2.50
C VAL A 106 7.54 7.77 -2.66
N LYS A 107 6.79 8.80 -2.23
CA LYS A 107 7.25 10.19 -2.30
C LYS A 107 8.51 10.45 -1.48
N THR A 108 8.56 9.93 -0.25
CA THR A 108 9.71 10.09 0.64
C THR A 108 10.95 9.37 0.11
N ALA A 109 10.79 8.11 -0.28
CA ALA A 109 11.89 7.32 -0.84
C ALA A 109 12.39 7.91 -2.17
N ARG A 110 11.49 8.38 -3.03
CA ARG A 110 11.84 9.03 -4.30
C ARG A 110 12.68 10.28 -4.07
N ALA A 111 12.26 11.17 -3.18
CA ALA A 111 13.02 12.38 -2.84
C ALA A 111 14.42 12.04 -2.27
N ALA A 112 14.50 11.01 -1.42
CA ALA A 112 15.78 10.55 -0.87
C ALA A 112 16.68 9.91 -1.95
N ILE A 113 16.12 9.21 -2.93
CA ILE A 113 16.88 8.63 -4.03
C ILE A 113 17.34 9.74 -4.99
N GLU A 114 16.50 10.72 -5.31
CA GLU A 114 16.81 11.84 -6.19
C GLU A 114 17.88 12.77 -5.61
N SER A 115 18.02 12.85 -4.28
CA SER A 115 19.07 13.66 -3.62
C SER A 115 20.48 13.07 -3.70
N VAL A 116 20.61 11.78 -4.07
CA VAL A 116 21.91 11.13 -4.28
C VAL A 116 22.42 11.41 -5.69
N ASP A 117 23.58 12.07 -5.78
CA ASP A 117 24.25 12.40 -7.04
C ASP A 117 24.41 11.16 -7.93
N ARG A 118 24.02 11.30 -9.20
CA ARG A 118 24.14 10.23 -10.21
C ARG A 118 25.60 9.83 -10.41
N ASN A 119 26.54 10.76 -10.29
CA ASN A 119 27.96 10.52 -10.49
C ASN A 119 28.59 9.56 -9.46
N LEU A 120 27.95 9.35 -8.30
CA LEU A 120 28.41 8.40 -7.28
C LEU A 120 28.00 6.94 -7.57
N ILE A 121 27.06 6.72 -8.50
CA ILE A 121 26.53 5.38 -8.82
C ILE A 121 27.27 4.77 -10.02
N ASP A 122 27.86 5.61 -10.88
CA ASP A 122 28.59 5.22 -12.10
C ASP A 122 30.11 5.03 -11.88
N ALA A 123 30.59 5.16 -10.63
CA ALA A 123 32.00 5.02 -10.23
C ALA A 123 32.29 3.64 -9.63
#